data_AF-A0A9E2CJJ6-F1
#
_entry.id   AF-A0A9E2CJJ6-F1
#
_cell.length_a   1.000
_cell.length_b   1.000
_cell.length_c   1.000
_cell.angle_alpha   90.00
_cell.angle_beta   90.00
_cell.angle_gamma   90.00
#
_symmetry.space_group_name_H-M   'P 1'
#
loop_
_entity.id
_entity.type
_entity.pdbx_description
1 polymer ?
#
loop_
_entity_poly.entity_id
_entity_poly.type
_entity_poly.pdbx_seq_one_letter_code
_entity_poly.pdbx_strand_id
1 'polypeptide(L)'
;NRRYSEGVCLETSGSARFLMASPEKALADKVWKDKRFSGRRGSDYETYLLDDLRIDPDGLRALDLVRLRGVARAYASPKIDNLLQFLDRLEDSQHA
;
A
#
# COMPACT_ATOMS: atom_id res chain seq x y z
N ASN A 1 -1.08 12.37 -17.27
CA ASN A 1 -1.42 11.09 -16.60
C ASN A 1 -0.55 10.95 -15.35
N ARG A 2 -0.96 11.52 -14.20
CA ARG A 2 -0.14 11.70 -12.97
C ARG A 2 0.12 10.41 -12.16
N ARG A 3 -0.52 9.30 -12.55
CA ARG A 3 -0.52 8.02 -11.80
C ARG A 3 0.85 7.33 -11.74
N TYR A 4 1.70 7.55 -12.75
CA TYR A 4 3.02 6.91 -12.80
C TYR A 4 4.09 7.66 -12.02
N SER A 5 3.95 8.99 -11.86
CA SER A 5 4.96 9.84 -11.23
C SER A 5 4.94 9.82 -9.70
N GLU A 6 3.79 9.57 -9.09
CA GLU A 6 3.62 9.60 -7.63
C GLU A 6 4.08 8.28 -6.99
N GLY A 7 5.04 8.32 -6.07
CA GLY A 7 5.52 7.16 -5.33
C GLY A 7 6.68 6.39 -5.96
N VAL A 8 7.42 7.00 -6.88
CA VAL A 8 8.73 6.49 -7.33
C VAL A 8 9.79 6.92 -6.31
N CYS A 9 10.53 5.97 -5.76
CA CYS A 9 11.69 6.21 -4.92
C CYS A 9 12.97 5.95 -5.70
N LEU A 10 13.95 6.84 -5.53
CA LEU A 10 15.31 6.60 -5.98
C LEU A 10 16.03 5.84 -4.87
N GLU A 11 16.25 4.56 -5.05
CA GLU A 11 17.04 3.76 -4.13
C GLU A 11 18.50 3.77 -4.59
N THR A 12 19.43 4.00 -3.65
CA THR A 12 20.86 4.00 -3.93
C THR A 12 21.50 2.88 -3.11
N SER A 13 22.06 1.89 -3.80
CA SER A 13 22.83 0.81 -3.17
C SER A 13 24.25 0.84 -3.75
N GLY A 14 25.21 1.28 -2.94
CA GLY A 14 26.58 1.53 -3.38
C GLY A 14 26.64 2.61 -4.48
N SER A 15 27.19 2.27 -5.64
CA SER A 15 27.28 3.15 -6.81
C SER A 15 26.06 3.06 -7.76
N ALA A 16 25.14 2.13 -7.50
CA ALA A 16 23.98 1.92 -8.36
C ALA A 16 22.77 2.70 -7.86
N ARG A 17 22.07 3.34 -8.80
CA ARG A 17 20.85 4.11 -8.57
C ARG A 17 19.71 3.47 -9.34
N PHE A 18 18.66 3.07 -8.63
CA PHE A 18 17.48 2.45 -9.21
C PHE A 18 16.25 3.28 -8.93
N LEU A 19 15.42 3.45 -9.94
CA LEU A 19 14.07 3.99 -9.77
C LEU A 19 13.15 2.81 -9.49
N MET A 20 12.65 2.72 -8.26
CA MET A 20 11.73 1.68 -7.85
C MET A 20 10.43 2.30 -7.34
N ALA A 21 9.33 1.55 -7.41
CA ALA A 21 8.12 1.94 -6.72
C ALA A 21 8.39 1.86 -5.21
N SER A 22 8.01 2.91 -4.48
CA SER A 22 7.94 2.88 -3.02
C SER A 22 7.10 1.68 -2.55
N PRO A 23 7.38 1.09 -1.37
CA PRO A 23 6.56 0.01 -0.81
C PRO A 23 5.07 0.34 -0.80
N GLU A 24 4.72 1.59 -0.50
CA GLU A 24 3.34 2.10 -0.51
C GLU A 24 2.73 2.06 -1.92
N LYS A 25 3.47 2.56 -2.91
CA LYS A 25 3.02 2.52 -4.31
C LYS A 25 2.90 1.09 -4.81
N ALA A 26 3.88 0.24 -4.52
CA ALA A 26 3.90 -1.16 -4.92
C ALA A 26 2.68 -1.92 -4.35
N LEU A 27 2.33 -1.67 -3.08
CA LEU A 27 1.16 -2.25 -2.46
C LEU A 27 -0.14 -1.76 -3.12
N ALA A 28 -0.29 -0.45 -3.32
CA ALA A 28 -1.45 0.13 -3.99
C ALA A 28 -1.62 -0.41 -5.42
N ASP A 29 -0.52 -0.52 -6.18
CA ASP A 29 -0.51 -1.09 -7.52
C ASP A 29 -0.95 -2.55 -7.53
N LYS A 30 -0.47 -3.35 -6.56
CA LYS A 30 -0.82 -4.76 -6.42
C LYS A 30 -2.31 -4.92 -6.13
N VAL A 31 -2.82 -4.22 -5.12
CA VAL A 31 -4.23 -4.23 -4.73
C VAL A 31 -5.12 -3.76 -5.89
N TRP A 32 -4.72 -2.72 -6.61
CA TRP A 32 -5.48 -2.18 -7.72
C TRP A 32 -5.53 -3.13 -8.93
N LYS A 33 -4.39 -3.72 -9.32
CA LYS A 33 -4.31 -4.66 -10.47
C LYS A 33 -4.96 -6.00 -10.20
N ASP A 34 -5.09 -6.40 -8.94
CA ASP A 34 -5.68 -7.68 -8.59
C ASP A 34 -7.20 -7.66 -8.78
N LYS A 35 -7.66 -8.28 -9.88
CA LYS A 35 -9.09 -8.39 -10.20
C LYS A 35 -9.82 -9.44 -9.36
N ARG A 36 -9.10 -10.35 -8.71
CA ARG A 36 -9.70 -11.42 -7.88
C ARG A 36 -10.11 -10.88 -6.52
N PHE A 37 -9.38 -9.88 -6.04
CA PHE A 37 -9.69 -9.20 -4.81
C PHE A 37 -10.75 -8.10 -5.02
N SER A 38 -11.87 -8.17 -4.32
CA SER A 38 -12.94 -7.17 -4.44
C SER A 38 -12.78 -5.99 -3.46
N GLY A 39 -12.08 -6.20 -2.33
CA GLY A 39 -11.74 -5.15 -1.38
C GLY A 39 -12.93 -4.40 -0.78
N ARG A 40 -14.08 -5.09 -0.61
CA ARG A 40 -15.33 -4.49 -0.15
C ARG A 40 -15.46 -4.45 1.37
N ARG A 41 -14.89 -5.41 2.11
CA ARG A 41 -14.94 -5.41 3.58
C ARG A 41 -13.54 -5.23 4.14
N GLY A 42 -13.44 -4.55 5.28
CA GLY A 42 -12.17 -4.38 5.99
C GLY A 42 -11.51 -5.70 6.40
N SER A 43 -12.31 -6.73 6.75
CA SER A 43 -11.80 -8.07 7.07
C SER A 43 -11.18 -8.78 5.87
N ASP A 44 -11.64 -8.49 4.65
CA ASP A 44 -11.06 -9.09 3.45
C ASP A 44 -9.60 -8.62 3.25
N TYR A 45 -9.26 -7.41 3.71
CA TYR A 45 -7.89 -6.88 3.61
C TYR A 45 -6.93 -7.62 4.52
N GLU A 46 -7.35 -7.99 5.72
CA GLU A 46 -6.49 -8.74 6.64
C GLU A 46 -6.09 -10.08 6.04
N THR A 47 -7.07 -10.89 5.61
CA THR A 47 -6.80 -12.18 4.96
C THR A 47 -6.04 -12.00 3.66
N TYR A 48 -6.39 -11.00 2.84
CA TYR A 48 -5.68 -10.77 1.58
C TYR A 48 -4.22 -10.36 1.78
N LEU A 49 -3.92 -9.48 2.73
CA LEU A 49 -2.56 -8.98 2.94
C LEU A 49 -1.70 -10.00 3.69
N LEU A 50 -2.23 -10.63 4.74
CA LEU A 50 -1.47 -11.51 5.63
C LEU A 50 -1.46 -12.97 5.17
N ASP A 51 -2.51 -13.46 4.51
CA ASP A 51 -2.62 -14.87 4.12
C ASP A 51 -2.35 -15.09 2.62
N ASP A 52 -3.01 -14.31 1.74
CA ASP A 52 -2.86 -14.44 0.29
C ASP A 52 -1.53 -13.83 -0.20
N LEU A 53 -1.22 -12.60 0.22
CA LEU A 53 0.04 -11.93 -0.10
C LEU A 53 1.17 -12.27 0.87
N ARG A 54 0.86 -12.87 2.03
CA ARG A 54 1.84 -13.27 3.06
C ARG A 54 2.78 -12.14 3.47
N ILE A 55 2.24 -10.92 3.52
CA ILE A 55 2.98 -9.76 3.98
C ILE A 55 3.05 -9.83 5.50
N ASP A 56 4.26 -9.61 6.01
CA ASP A 56 4.47 -9.54 7.44
C ASP A 56 3.73 -8.34 8.06
N PRO A 57 3.04 -8.50 9.20
CA PRO A 57 2.31 -7.40 9.83
C PRO A 57 3.22 -6.21 10.19
N ASP A 58 4.46 -6.45 10.61
CA ASP A 58 5.43 -5.38 10.90
C ASP A 58 5.87 -4.67 9.60
N GLY A 59 5.94 -5.40 8.48
CA GLY A 59 6.14 -4.82 7.16
C GLY A 59 5.00 -3.89 6.73
N LEU A 60 3.75 -4.20 7.10
CA LEU A 60 2.60 -3.32 6.85
C LEU A 60 2.61 -2.10 7.78
N ARG A 61 3.05 -2.25 9.02
CA ARG A 61 3.19 -1.16 10.00
C ARG A 61 4.32 -0.20 9.64
N ALA A 62 5.37 -0.67 8.96
CA ALA A 62 6.49 0.16 8.53
C ALA A 62 6.15 1.09 7.34
N LEU A 63 4.94 0.99 6.77
CA LEU A 63 4.52 1.80 5.63
C LEU A 63 4.22 3.25 6.05
N ASP A 64 4.63 4.20 5.21
CA ASP A 64 4.32 5.61 5.41
C ASP A 64 2.88 5.91 4.95
N LEU A 65 1.93 5.98 5.89
CA LEU A 65 0.53 6.27 5.59
C LEU A 65 0.33 7.62 4.89
N VAL A 66 1.20 8.61 5.13
CA VAL A 66 1.12 9.91 4.46
C VAL A 66 1.44 9.76 2.98
N ARG A 67 2.49 9.00 2.63
CA ARG A 67 2.80 8.66 1.23
C ARG A 67 1.69 7.82 0.60
N LEU A 68 1.19 6.81 1.31
CA LEU A 68 0.13 5.95 0.78
C LEU A 68 -1.15 6.75 0.50
N ARG A 69 -1.50 7.74 1.33
CA ARG A 69 -2.59 8.70 1.07
C ARG A 69 -2.36 9.52 -0.20
N GLY A 70 -1.12 9.96 -0.45
CA GLY A 70 -0.74 10.62 -1.70
C GLY A 70 -0.98 9.73 -2.91
N VAL A 71 -0.52 8.48 -2.84
CA VAL A 71 -0.75 7.48 -3.91
C VAL A 71 -2.24 7.22 -4.10
N ALA A 72 -3.01 6.99 -3.03
CA ALA A 72 -4.44 6.72 -3.11
C ALA A 72 -5.23 7.83 -3.82
N ARG A 73 -4.91 9.09 -3.51
CA ARG A 73 -5.48 10.27 -4.21
C ARG A 73 -5.22 10.22 -5.72
N ALA A 74 -4.06 9.73 -6.15
CA ALA A 74 -3.73 9.57 -7.57
C ALA A 74 -4.50 8.42 -8.24
N TYR A 75 -4.83 7.35 -7.51
CA TYR A 75 -5.65 6.23 -8.02
C TYR A 75 -7.14 6.58 -8.04
N ALA A 76 -7.64 7.35 -7.07
CA ALA A 76 -9.05 7.72 -6.91
C ALA A 76 -9.99 6.50 -6.97
N SER A 77 -9.64 5.44 -6.24
CA SER A 77 -10.37 4.17 -6.23
C SER A 77 -10.84 3.81 -4.83
N PRO A 78 -12.14 3.49 -4.64
CA PRO A 78 -12.68 3.10 -3.33
C PRO A 78 -11.95 1.91 -2.70
N LYS A 79 -11.36 1.06 -3.54
CA LYS A 79 -10.56 -0.08 -3.12
C LYS A 79 -9.27 0.36 -2.41
N ILE A 80 -8.61 1.40 -2.90
CA ILE A 80 -7.39 1.92 -2.28
C ILE A 80 -7.73 2.77 -1.05
N ASP A 81 -8.89 3.43 -1.04
CA ASP A 81 -9.38 4.14 0.15
C ASP A 81 -9.72 3.16 1.28
N ASN A 82 -10.34 2.01 0.97
CA ASN A 82 -10.61 0.95 1.95
C ASN A 82 -9.31 0.33 2.49
N LEU A 83 -8.28 0.15 1.64
CA LEU A 83 -6.95 -0.28 2.07
C LEU A 83 -6.36 0.68 3.11
N LEU A 84 -6.42 1.99 2.83
CA LEU A 84 -5.95 3.02 3.75
C LEU A 84 -6.67 2.94 5.08
N GLN A 85 -8.01 2.81 5.08
CA GLN A 85 -8.78 2.70 6.32
C GLN A 85 -8.46 1.42 7.11
N PHE A 86 -8.10 0.32 6.43
CA PHE A 86 -7.63 -0.88 7.11
C PHE A 86 -6.28 -0.64 7.80
N LEU A 87 -5.33 -0.04 7.09
CA LEU A 87 -4.00 0.30 7.59
C LEU A 87 -4.03 1.32 8.74
N ASP A 88 -4.88 2.35 8.65
CA ASP A 88 -5.08 3.35 9.72
C ASP A 88 -5.53 2.67 11.04
N ARG A 89 -6.45 1.69 10.96
CA ARG A 89 -6.90 0.92 12.12
C ARG A 89 -5.85 -0.04 12.67
N LEU A 90 -4.99 -0.56 11.79
CA LEU A 90 -3.87 -1.42 12.20
C LEU A 90 -2.83 -0.62 13.00
N GLU A 91 -2.58 0.64 12.64
CA GLU A 91 -1.71 1.56 13.39
C GLU A 91 -2.35 2.03 14.72
N ASP A 92 -3.65 2.34 14.73
CA ASP A 92 -4.35 2.76 15.95
C ASP A 92 -4.34 1.65 17.03
N SER A 93 -4.42 0.39 16.59
CA SER A 93 -4.30 -0.79 17.47
C SER A 93 -2.91 -0.97 18.11
N GLN A 94 -1.90 -0.16 17.74
CA GLN A 94 -0.58 -0.12 18.40
C GLN A 94 -0.51 0.90 19.54
N HIS A 95 -1.43 1.86 19.60
CA HIS A 95 -1.44 2.94 20.59
C HIS A 95 -2.45 2.73 21.72
N ALA A 96 -3.12 1.57 21.76
CA ALA A 96 -4.11 1.17 22.75
C ALA A 96 -3.53 0.22 23.81
#